data_AF-A0A286AF59-F1
#
_entry.id   AF-A0A286AF59-F1
#
_cell.length_a   1.000
_cell.length_b   1.000
_cell.length_c   1.000
_cell.angle_alpha   90.00
_cell.angle_beta   90.00
_cell.angle_gamma   90.00
#
_symmetry.space_group_name_H-M   'P 1'
#
loop_
_entity.id
_entity.type
_entity.pdbx_description
1 polymer ?
#
loop_
_entity_poly.entity_id
_entity_poly.type
_entity_poly.pdbx_seq_one_letter_code
_entity_poly.pdbx_strand_id
1 'polypeptide(L)'
;MMQMKRYCFLLLLVGVMFACRNGETKEVEVSTKTFRMDADTTLVDTLLLSEKDTAFVIKPKVAQDPTLQEKKVFEINVLFSNKKWPALNFKQAIGADIYLVKDLDGDNQPELLLRPEWFSSCWASINLFSMKDNTWKMLKKGSMYFCADEYPLAKRIEEKNNKYYLLTDSLADDQFIINKNEIKF
;
A
#
# COMPACT_ATOMS: atom_id res chain seq x y z
N MET A 1 71.65 -31.23 -30.21
CA MET A 1 72.41 -30.18 -29.51
C MET A 1 71.68 -28.85 -29.72
N MET A 2 70.99 -28.36 -28.68
CA MET A 2 70.77 -26.95 -28.35
C MET A 2 70.10 -26.00 -29.38
N GLN A 3 68.83 -25.63 -29.13
CA GLN A 3 68.33 -24.25 -28.99
C GLN A 3 66.78 -24.25 -28.95
N MET A 4 66.26 -24.82 -27.87
CA MET A 4 65.00 -24.40 -27.26
C MET A 4 65.32 -23.15 -26.41
N LYS A 5 64.39 -22.20 -26.28
CA LYS A 5 64.38 -21.03 -25.36
C LYS A 5 64.57 -19.63 -25.98
N ARG A 6 63.79 -19.26 -27.01
CA ARG A 6 63.57 -17.81 -27.26
C ARG A 6 62.21 -17.39 -27.82
N TYR A 7 61.26 -18.30 -28.02
CA TYR A 7 59.93 -17.98 -28.55
C TYR A 7 58.76 -18.18 -27.58
N CYS A 8 58.97 -18.72 -26.38
CA CYS A 8 57.88 -18.90 -25.40
C CYS A 8 57.61 -17.67 -24.52
N PHE A 9 58.45 -16.63 -24.54
CA PHE A 9 58.24 -15.43 -23.72
C PHE A 9 57.48 -14.30 -24.43
N LEU A 10 57.28 -14.41 -25.76
CA LEU A 10 56.53 -13.42 -26.55
C LEU A 10 55.06 -13.80 -26.80
N LEU A 11 54.66 -15.03 -26.51
CA LEU A 11 53.27 -15.49 -26.68
C LEU A 11 52.41 -15.39 -25.39
N LEU A 12 53.02 -15.02 -24.26
CA LEU A 12 52.33 -14.88 -22.96
C LEU A 12 51.89 -13.45 -22.63
N LEU A 13 52.19 -12.46 -23.48
CA LEU A 13 51.85 -11.05 -23.27
C LEU A 13 50.63 -10.56 -24.09
N VAL A 14 50.05 -11.39 -24.96
CA VAL A 14 48.90 -11.02 -25.80
C VAL A 14 47.56 -11.51 -25.21
N GLY A 15 47.58 -12.29 -24.12
CA GLY A 15 46.38 -12.95 -23.55
C GLY A 15 45.63 -12.20 -22.44
N VAL A 16 46.02 -10.98 -22.05
CA VAL A 16 45.48 -10.32 -20.83
C VAL A 16 44.50 -9.17 -21.13
N MET A 17 44.25 -8.81 -22.38
CA MET A 17 43.41 -7.62 -22.71
C MET A 17 41.98 -7.92 -23.17
N PHE A 18 41.49 -9.17 -23.12
CA PHE A 18 40.13 -9.52 -23.59
C PHE A 18 39.16 -10.04 -22.50
N ALA A 19 39.38 -9.65 -21.24
CA ALA A 19 38.47 -9.97 -20.15
C ALA A 19 37.83 -8.72 -19.51
N CYS A 20 37.42 -7.74 -20.32
CA CYS A 20 36.36 -6.82 -19.92
C CYS A 20 35.03 -7.41 -20.37
N ARG A 21 34.33 -8.07 -19.42
CA ARG A 21 32.93 -8.43 -19.57
C ARG A 21 32.14 -7.16 -19.95
N ASN A 22 31.56 -7.14 -21.15
CA ASN A 22 30.47 -6.24 -21.48
C ASN A 22 29.30 -6.56 -20.53
N GLY A 23 29.26 -5.88 -19.39
CA GLY A 23 28.01 -5.64 -18.70
C GLY A 23 27.28 -4.59 -19.52
N GLU A 24 26.41 -5.02 -20.43
CA GLU A 24 25.40 -4.13 -20.98
C GLU A 24 24.55 -3.62 -19.80
N THR A 25 24.89 -2.45 -19.29
CA THR A 25 23.99 -1.66 -18.46
C THR A 25 22.80 -1.32 -19.33
N LYS A 26 21.73 -2.12 -19.21
CA LYS A 26 20.41 -1.73 -19.67
C LYS A 26 20.10 -0.42 -18.97
N GLU A 27 20.10 0.68 -19.73
CA GLU A 27 19.54 1.93 -19.27
C GLU A 27 18.07 1.67 -18.95
N VAL A 28 17.78 1.57 -17.65
CA VAL A 28 16.40 1.56 -17.17
C VAL A 28 15.93 2.99 -17.29
N GLU A 29 15.14 3.29 -18.31
CA GLU A 29 14.46 4.57 -18.43
C GLU A 29 13.49 4.72 -17.26
N VAL A 30 13.93 5.44 -16.22
CA VAL A 30 13.10 5.76 -15.06
C VAL A 30 12.19 6.91 -15.45
N SER A 31 11.06 6.58 -16.08
CA SER A 31 9.93 7.51 -16.19
C SER A 31 9.32 7.68 -14.78
N THR A 32 9.83 8.64 -14.02
CA THR A 32 9.21 9.08 -12.77
C THR A 32 8.08 10.05 -13.12
N LYS A 33 6.83 9.58 -13.06
CA LYS A 33 5.71 10.50 -12.80
C LYS A 33 6.00 11.19 -11.47
N THR A 34 6.45 12.44 -11.54
CA THR A 34 6.81 13.20 -10.35
C THR A 34 5.52 13.61 -9.66
N PHE A 35 5.29 13.08 -8.45
CA PHE A 35 4.24 13.58 -7.58
C PHE A 35 4.77 14.81 -6.84
N ARG A 36 4.19 15.98 -7.09
CA ARG A 36 4.52 17.22 -6.38
C ARG A 36 3.48 17.47 -5.30
N MET A 37 3.94 17.69 -4.08
CA MET A 37 3.09 18.08 -2.97
C MET A 37 3.64 19.32 -2.31
N ASP A 38 2.75 20.10 -1.71
CA ASP A 38 3.12 21.22 -0.88
C ASP A 38 3.55 20.69 0.50
N ALA A 39 4.86 20.71 0.72
CA ALA A 39 5.47 20.24 1.96
C ALA A 39 5.08 21.09 3.17
N ASP A 40 4.53 22.29 3.00
CA ASP A 40 4.08 23.14 4.09
C ASP A 40 2.70 22.76 4.58
N THR A 41 1.86 22.16 3.74
CA THR A 41 0.45 21.85 4.05
C THR A 41 0.12 20.35 4.13
N THR A 42 1.06 19.47 3.76
CA THR A 42 0.84 18.01 3.73
C THR A 42 1.88 17.22 4.52
N LEU A 43 1.49 16.02 4.97
CA LEU A 43 2.35 15.00 5.58
C LEU A 43 2.26 13.71 4.75
N VAL A 44 3.29 12.88 4.85
CA VAL A 44 3.35 11.57 4.21
C VAL A 44 3.67 10.52 5.25
N ASP A 45 2.78 9.56 5.40
CA ASP A 45 3.08 8.31 6.12
C ASP A 45 3.42 7.22 5.11
N THR A 46 4.32 6.33 5.49
CA THR A 46 4.70 5.16 4.70
C THR A 46 4.23 3.90 5.41
N LEU A 47 3.51 3.04 4.70
CA LEU A 47 2.99 1.77 5.20
C LEU A 47 3.50 0.62 4.34
N LEU A 48 4.15 -0.36 4.96
CA LEU A 48 4.51 -1.61 4.28
C LEU A 48 3.24 -2.45 4.10
N LEU A 49 2.91 -2.82 2.86
CA LEU A 49 1.72 -3.62 2.55
C LEU A 49 2.06 -5.11 2.38
N SER A 50 3.23 -5.40 1.82
CA SER A 50 3.78 -6.74 1.60
C SER A 50 5.31 -6.66 1.57
N GLU A 51 6.01 -7.77 1.37
CA GLU A 51 7.47 -7.76 1.15
C GLU A 51 7.90 -6.91 -0.06
N LYS A 52 6.99 -6.66 -1.02
CA LYS A 52 7.29 -5.99 -2.30
C LYS A 52 6.53 -4.68 -2.48
N ASP A 53 5.45 -4.47 -1.72
CA ASP A 53 4.53 -3.37 -1.93
C ASP A 53 4.47 -2.43 -0.72
N THR A 54 4.36 -1.14 -0.99
CA THR A 54 4.30 -0.07 -0.01
C THR A 54 3.21 0.92 -0.43
N ALA A 55 2.48 1.45 0.55
CA ALA A 55 1.58 2.58 0.38
C ALA A 55 2.17 3.85 0.99
N PHE A 56 1.89 4.98 0.36
CA PHE A 56 2.15 6.31 0.87
C PHE A 56 0.82 7.00 1.13
N VAL A 57 0.52 7.29 2.40
CA VAL A 57 -0.69 8.04 2.79
C VAL A 57 -0.32 9.51 2.86
N ILE A 58 -0.76 10.27 1.87
CA ILE A 58 -0.59 11.72 1.81
C ILE A 58 -1.80 12.34 2.49
N LYS A 59 -1.55 13.01 3.60
CA LYS A 59 -2.58 13.54 4.49
C LYS A 59 -2.36 15.02 4.77
N PRO A 60 -3.40 15.78 5.12
CA PRO A 60 -3.25 17.18 5.46
C PRO A 60 -2.40 17.32 6.74
N LYS A 61 -1.60 18.39 6.81
CA LYS A 61 -1.05 18.83 8.10
C LYS A 61 -2.20 19.32 8.96
N VAL A 62 -2.51 18.54 9.97
CA VAL A 62 -3.45 18.91 11.02
C VAL A 62 -2.60 19.44 12.17
N ALA A 63 -2.44 20.76 12.25
CA ALA A 63 -1.94 21.39 13.48
C ALA A 63 -2.97 21.13 14.60
N GLN A 64 -2.59 21.29 15.87
CA GLN A 64 -3.54 21.37 17.00
C GLN A 64 -4.38 22.67 16.92
N ASP A 65 -4.72 23.11 15.72
CA ASP A 65 -5.45 24.32 15.44
C ASP A 65 -6.95 24.00 15.39
N PRO A 66 -7.75 24.47 16.35
CA PRO A 66 -9.18 24.22 16.39
C PRO A 66 -9.93 24.78 15.16
N THR A 67 -9.36 25.75 14.44
CA THR A 67 -9.96 26.32 13.22
C THR A 67 -9.96 25.35 12.04
N LEU A 68 -9.12 24.30 12.06
CA LEU A 68 -9.16 23.26 11.02
C LEU A 68 -10.46 22.44 11.08
N GLN A 69 -11.16 22.40 12.22
CA GLN A 69 -12.51 21.82 12.28
C GLN A 69 -13.52 22.57 11.40
N GLU A 70 -13.23 23.82 11.02
CA GLU A 70 -14.04 24.61 10.08
C GLU A 70 -13.87 24.14 8.63
N LYS A 71 -12.82 23.35 8.33
CA LYS A 71 -12.60 22.76 7.01
C LYS A 71 -13.64 21.65 6.78
N LYS A 72 -14.66 21.97 5.99
CA LYS A 72 -15.82 21.08 5.74
C LYS A 72 -15.47 19.72 5.11
N VAL A 73 -14.31 19.59 4.47
CA VAL A 73 -13.87 18.34 3.84
C VAL A 73 -12.35 18.17 4.00
N PHE A 74 -11.96 17.14 4.74
CA PHE A 74 -10.60 16.61 4.73
C PHE A 74 -10.49 15.46 3.75
N GLU A 75 -9.40 15.38 3.02
CA GLU A 75 -9.16 14.34 2.02
C GLU A 75 -7.73 13.82 2.15
N ILE A 76 -7.57 12.52 1.93
CA ILE A 76 -6.27 11.85 1.85
C ILE A 76 -6.11 11.22 0.47
N ASN A 77 -4.86 11.03 0.07
CA ASN A 77 -4.52 10.27 -1.13
C ASN A 77 -3.58 9.14 -0.75
N VAL A 78 -3.88 7.93 -1.23
CA VAL A 78 -3.02 6.77 -1.06
C VAL A 78 -2.35 6.48 -2.40
N LEU A 79 -1.02 6.53 -2.43
CA LEU A 79 -0.21 6.10 -3.57
C LEU A 79 0.41 4.75 -3.28
N PHE A 80 0.67 3.96 -4.32
CA PHE A 80 1.23 2.62 -4.20
C PHE A 80 2.57 2.53 -4.93
N SER A 81 3.51 1.76 -4.38
CA SER A 81 4.76 1.41 -5.08
C SER A 81 4.49 0.55 -6.32
N ASN A 82 3.46 -0.30 -6.26
CA ASN A 82 2.96 -1.04 -7.42
C ASN A 82 2.28 -0.08 -8.40
N LYS A 83 2.98 0.26 -9.48
CA LYS A 83 2.53 1.21 -10.52
C LYS A 83 1.28 0.76 -11.28
N LYS A 84 0.84 -0.49 -11.12
CA LYS A 84 -0.42 -0.98 -11.72
C LYS A 84 -1.64 -0.55 -10.91
N TRP A 85 -1.48 -0.20 -9.63
CA TRP A 85 -2.59 0.27 -8.81
C TRP A 85 -2.74 1.78 -8.93
N PRO A 86 -3.91 2.29 -9.35
CA PRO A 86 -4.21 3.72 -9.30
C PRO A 86 -4.15 4.25 -7.86
N ALA A 87 -3.98 5.57 -7.74
CA ALA A 87 -4.15 6.25 -6.48
C ALA A 87 -5.58 6.06 -5.94
N LEU A 88 -5.72 5.91 -4.63
CA LEU A 88 -7.01 5.95 -3.94
C LEU A 88 -7.19 7.33 -3.29
N ASN A 89 -8.21 8.07 -3.71
CA ASN A 89 -8.65 9.29 -3.03
C ASN A 89 -9.76 8.94 -2.04
N PHE A 90 -9.63 9.40 -0.79
CA PHE A 90 -10.62 9.17 0.24
C PHE A 90 -10.94 10.47 0.98
N LYS A 91 -12.24 10.75 1.14
CA LYS A 91 -12.75 11.96 1.81
C LYS A 91 -13.16 11.67 3.24
N GLN A 92 -13.26 12.70 4.07
CA GLN A 92 -13.58 12.60 5.49
C GLN A 92 -12.51 11.78 6.25
N ALA A 93 -11.24 12.11 6.00
CA ALA A 93 -10.11 11.48 6.66
C ALA A 93 -8.97 12.48 6.87
N ILE A 94 -8.28 12.39 8.01
CA ILE A 94 -7.05 13.14 8.31
C ILE A 94 -5.79 12.26 8.27
N GLY A 95 -5.97 10.99 7.94
CA GLY A 95 -4.97 9.92 7.88
C GLY A 95 -5.69 8.60 7.62
N ALA A 96 -4.97 7.48 7.53
CA ALA A 96 -5.58 6.16 7.40
C ALA A 96 -4.63 5.03 7.77
N ASP A 97 -5.21 3.99 8.37
CA ASP A 97 -4.61 2.66 8.39
C ASP A 97 -5.09 1.89 7.16
N ILE A 98 -4.18 1.12 6.57
CA ILE A 98 -4.42 0.39 5.33
C ILE A 98 -3.90 -1.03 5.48
N TYR A 99 -4.64 -1.99 4.92
CA TYR A 99 -4.24 -3.39 4.88
C TYR A 99 -4.62 -4.01 3.54
N LEU A 100 -3.66 -4.67 2.87
CA LEU A 100 -3.96 -5.50 1.70
C LEU A 100 -4.53 -6.83 2.15
N VAL A 101 -5.68 -7.17 1.60
CA VAL A 101 -6.30 -8.47 1.73
C VAL A 101 -5.89 -9.29 0.50
N LYS A 102 -5.84 -10.62 0.64
CA LYS A 102 -5.71 -11.52 -0.52
C LYS A 102 -6.85 -11.28 -1.51
N ASP A 103 -6.66 -11.70 -2.76
CA ASP A 103 -7.72 -11.75 -3.77
C ASP A 103 -8.91 -12.58 -3.27
N LEU A 104 -10.06 -11.91 -3.13
CA LEU A 104 -11.29 -12.50 -2.62
C LEU A 104 -12.27 -12.92 -3.73
N ASP A 105 -12.12 -12.44 -4.97
CA ASP A 105 -13.06 -12.72 -6.07
C ASP A 105 -12.48 -13.44 -7.28
N GLY A 106 -11.18 -13.71 -7.26
CA GLY A 106 -10.46 -14.48 -8.26
C GLY A 106 -10.07 -13.68 -9.49
N ASP A 107 -10.09 -12.34 -9.45
CA ASP A 107 -9.67 -11.47 -10.56
C ASP A 107 -8.15 -11.23 -10.62
N ASN A 108 -7.39 -11.87 -9.73
CA ASN A 108 -5.94 -11.71 -9.52
C ASN A 108 -5.52 -10.30 -9.06
N GLN A 109 -6.43 -9.53 -8.47
CA GLN A 109 -6.13 -8.32 -7.72
C GLN A 109 -6.44 -8.51 -6.23
N PRO A 110 -5.65 -7.89 -5.33
CA PRO A 110 -6.00 -7.88 -3.93
C PRO A 110 -7.12 -6.88 -3.62
N GLU A 111 -7.89 -7.16 -2.59
CA GLU A 111 -8.73 -6.17 -1.93
C GLU A 111 -7.91 -5.30 -0.97
N LEU A 112 -8.44 -4.11 -0.68
CA LEU A 112 -7.80 -3.13 0.19
C LEU A 112 -8.77 -2.71 1.30
N LEU A 113 -8.39 -2.95 2.55
CA LEU A 113 -9.05 -2.37 3.71
C LEU A 113 -8.45 -1.01 4.03
N LEU A 114 -9.32 -0.01 4.24
CA LEU A 114 -8.97 1.32 4.69
C LEU A 114 -9.82 1.72 5.89
N ARG A 115 -9.15 2.08 7.00
CA ARG A 115 -9.76 2.71 8.17
C ARG A 115 -9.27 4.16 8.27
N PRO A 116 -10.11 5.17 7.98
CA PRO A 116 -9.70 6.55 8.06
C PRO A 116 -9.49 6.97 9.52
N GLU A 117 -8.50 7.81 9.74
CA GLU A 117 -8.29 8.49 11.02
C GLU A 117 -9.18 9.72 11.13
N TRP A 118 -9.62 10.02 12.36
CA TRP A 118 -10.38 11.21 12.70
C TRP A 118 -9.99 11.74 14.08
N PHE A 119 -10.25 13.03 14.33
CA PHE A 119 -9.75 13.79 15.48
C PHE A 119 -10.02 13.17 16.86
N SER A 120 -11.19 12.55 17.06
CA SER A 120 -11.65 12.20 18.40
C SER A 120 -12.72 11.12 18.39
N SER A 121 -12.38 9.89 18.02
CA SER A 121 -13.19 8.71 18.34
C SER A 121 -12.41 7.43 18.07
N CYS A 122 -12.58 6.46 18.95
CA CYS A 122 -12.18 5.07 18.69
C CYS A 122 -13.08 4.37 17.66
N TRP A 123 -14.25 4.97 17.35
CA TRP A 123 -15.12 4.52 16.28
C TRP A 123 -14.70 5.13 14.96
N ALA A 124 -14.35 4.26 14.02
CA ALA A 124 -14.03 4.62 12.65
C ALA A 124 -14.89 3.80 11.68
N SER A 125 -14.95 4.27 10.44
CA SER A 125 -15.42 3.40 9.36
C SER A 125 -14.35 2.37 8.99
N ILE A 126 -14.78 1.22 8.50
CA ILE A 126 -13.92 0.27 7.80
C ILE A 126 -14.45 0.14 6.38
N ASN A 127 -13.57 0.34 5.39
CA ASN A 127 -13.94 0.45 3.99
C ASN A 127 -13.14 -0.58 3.21
N LEU A 128 -13.83 -1.55 2.61
CA LEU A 128 -13.24 -2.57 1.75
C LEU A 128 -13.36 -2.09 0.30
N PHE A 129 -12.24 -2.02 -0.40
CA PHE A 129 -12.14 -1.69 -1.80
C PHE A 129 -11.69 -2.88 -2.62
N SER A 130 -12.19 -2.98 -3.85
CA SER A 130 -11.72 -3.93 -4.87
C SER A 130 -11.29 -3.14 -6.12
N MET A 131 -10.34 -3.69 -6.87
CA MET A 131 -9.83 -3.08 -8.09
C MET A 131 -10.74 -3.42 -9.27
N LYS A 132 -11.49 -2.45 -9.77
CA LYS A 132 -12.38 -2.64 -10.93
C LYS A 132 -12.16 -1.55 -11.96
N ASP A 133 -11.99 -1.94 -13.22
CA ASP A 133 -11.76 -1.02 -14.35
C ASP A 133 -10.61 -0.03 -14.09
N ASN A 134 -9.51 -0.53 -13.49
CA ASN A 134 -8.36 0.28 -13.12
C ASN A 134 -8.69 1.44 -12.16
N THR A 135 -9.68 1.22 -11.28
CA THR A 135 -10.07 2.13 -10.19
C THR A 135 -10.38 1.34 -8.92
N TRP A 136 -10.07 1.90 -7.76
CA TRP A 136 -10.51 1.35 -6.48
C TRP A 136 -11.98 1.65 -6.27
N LYS A 137 -12.84 0.63 -6.28
CA LYS A 137 -14.28 0.75 -6.02
C LYS A 137 -14.59 0.22 -4.63
N MET A 138 -15.36 0.98 -3.86
CA MET A 138 -15.80 0.54 -2.53
C MET A 138 -16.78 -0.62 -2.68
N LEU A 139 -16.41 -1.76 -2.13
CA LEU A 139 -17.16 -3.00 -2.18
C LEU A 139 -18.08 -3.16 -0.97
N LYS A 140 -17.56 -2.79 0.21
CA LYS A 140 -18.29 -2.90 1.47
C LYS A 140 -17.81 -1.83 2.46
N LYS A 141 -18.72 -1.36 3.30
CA LYS A 141 -18.43 -0.44 4.40
C LYS A 141 -19.08 -0.92 5.68
N GLY A 142 -18.44 -0.64 6.81
CA GLY A 142 -19.01 -0.80 8.13
C GLY A 142 -18.35 0.11 9.15
N SER A 143 -18.53 -0.23 10.42
CA SER A 143 -17.90 0.42 11.57
C SER A 143 -16.88 -0.50 12.23
N MET A 144 -15.88 0.11 12.86
CA MET A 144 -14.86 -0.57 13.64
C MET A 144 -14.53 0.28 14.86
N TYR A 145 -14.46 -0.35 16.03
CA TYR A 145 -13.86 0.22 17.22
C TYR A 145 -12.42 -0.25 17.31
N PHE A 146 -11.49 0.64 17.02
CA PHE A 146 -10.08 0.25 16.85
C PHE A 146 -9.25 0.37 18.13
N CYS A 147 -9.82 0.91 19.21
CA CYS A 147 -9.13 1.00 20.49
C CYS A 147 -9.20 -0.31 21.30
N ALA A 148 -10.00 -1.28 20.84
CA ALA A 148 -9.95 -2.63 21.35
C ALA A 148 -9.06 -3.48 20.43
N ASP A 149 -7.99 -4.06 20.98
CA ASP A 149 -7.01 -4.84 20.22
C ASP A 149 -7.51 -6.21 19.73
N GLU A 150 -8.74 -6.59 20.08
CA GLU A 150 -9.30 -7.92 19.80
C GLU A 150 -9.42 -8.20 18.29
N TYR A 151 -9.78 -7.19 17.50
CA TYR A 151 -9.97 -7.28 16.05
C TYR A 151 -9.27 -6.13 15.31
N PRO A 152 -7.94 -6.17 15.15
CA PRO A 152 -7.21 -5.19 14.36
C PRO A 152 -7.62 -5.26 12.89
N LEU A 153 -7.30 -4.23 12.11
CA LEU A 153 -7.71 -4.10 10.70
C LEU A 153 -7.39 -5.36 9.86
N ALA A 154 -6.21 -5.96 10.07
CA ALA A 154 -5.76 -7.17 9.39
C ALA A 154 -6.61 -8.42 9.63
N LYS A 155 -7.42 -8.46 10.71
CA LYS A 155 -8.27 -9.60 11.09
C LYS A 155 -9.75 -9.36 10.77
N ARG A 156 -10.07 -8.39 9.92
CA ARG A 156 -11.45 -7.96 9.64
C ARG A 156 -12.13 -8.70 8.49
N ILE A 157 -11.43 -9.65 7.86
CA ILE A 157 -11.98 -10.53 6.82
C ILE A 157 -12.05 -11.95 7.36
N GLU A 158 -13.24 -12.53 7.36
CA GLU A 158 -13.48 -13.94 7.68
C GLU A 158 -13.88 -14.70 6.42
N GLU A 159 -13.29 -15.88 6.24
CA GLU A 159 -13.68 -16.83 5.19
C GLU A 159 -14.42 -18.01 5.82
N LYS A 160 -15.60 -18.32 5.29
CA LYS A 160 -16.42 -19.46 5.75
C LYS A 160 -17.28 -20.00 4.62
N ASN A 161 -17.24 -21.31 4.40
CA ASN A 161 -18.05 -22.00 3.37
C ASN A 161 -17.92 -21.37 1.97
N ASN A 162 -16.68 -21.06 1.55
CA ASN A 162 -16.36 -20.38 0.28
C ASN A 162 -17.03 -19.01 0.12
N LYS A 163 -17.34 -18.34 1.23
CA LYS A 163 -17.83 -16.96 1.27
C LYS A 163 -16.92 -16.11 2.14
N TYR A 164 -16.89 -14.81 1.83
CA TYR A 164 -16.13 -13.83 2.57
C TYR A 164 -17.04 -12.87 3.32
N TYR A 165 -16.62 -12.49 4.52
CA TYR A 165 -17.37 -11.63 5.43
C TYR A 165 -16.48 -10.50 5.93
N LEU A 166 -17.01 -9.28 5.91
CA LEU A 166 -16.42 -8.14 6.60
C LEU A 166 -16.93 -8.12 8.05
N LEU A 167 -16.01 -8.25 9.01
CA LEU A 167 -16.29 -8.15 10.44
C LEU A 167 -16.37 -6.68 10.85
N THR A 168 -17.52 -6.27 11.38
CA THR A 168 -17.76 -4.87 11.78
C THR A 168 -18.33 -4.78 13.18
N ASP A 169 -18.06 -3.69 13.86
CA ASP A 169 -18.45 -3.51 15.25
C ASP A 169 -19.71 -2.68 15.36
N SER A 170 -20.56 -2.99 16.33
CA SER A 170 -21.68 -2.15 16.74
C SER A 170 -21.83 -2.16 18.26
N LEU A 171 -22.58 -1.19 18.78
CA LEU A 171 -23.02 -1.14 20.16
C LEU A 171 -24.53 -1.32 20.20
N ALA A 172 -25.00 -2.27 21.02
CA ALA A 172 -26.40 -2.39 21.38
C ALA A 172 -26.48 -2.76 22.86
N ASP A 173 -27.34 -2.07 23.63
CA ASP A 173 -27.53 -2.28 25.07
C ASP A 173 -26.21 -2.31 25.86
N ASP A 174 -25.31 -1.36 25.55
CA ASP A 174 -23.96 -1.23 26.11
C ASP A 174 -23.05 -2.47 25.91
N GLN A 175 -23.42 -3.38 25.02
CA GLN A 175 -22.63 -4.54 24.62
C GLN A 175 -21.99 -4.32 23.26
N PHE A 176 -20.72 -4.71 23.17
CA PHE A 176 -19.98 -4.73 21.92
C PHE A 176 -20.38 -5.95 21.11
N ILE A 177 -20.77 -5.74 19.86
CA ILE A 177 -21.24 -6.79 18.96
C ILE A 177 -20.37 -6.82 17.71
N ILE A 178 -19.85 -8.01 17.39
CA ILE A 178 -19.20 -8.28 16.11
C ILE A 178 -20.23 -8.78 15.11
N ASN A 179 -20.47 -7.98 14.07
CA ASN A 179 -21.36 -8.33 12.97
C ASN A 179 -20.57 -8.96 11.83
N LYS A 180 -21.14 -9.97 11.19
CA LYS A 180 -20.58 -10.64 10.01
C LYS A 180 -21.35 -10.23 8.77
N ASN A 181 -20.77 -9.36 7.97
CA ASN A 181 -21.43 -8.85 6.76
C ASN A 181 -20.89 -9.55 5.53
N GLU A 182 -21.71 -10.37 4.86
CA GLU A 182 -21.30 -11.04 3.62
C GLU A 182 -20.87 -10.02 2.56
N ILE A 183 -19.72 -10.28 1.94
CA ILE A 183 -19.14 -9.51 0.85
C ILE A 183 -19.71 -10.08 -0.46
N LYS A 184 -20.22 -9.19 -1.31
CA LYS A 184 -20.78 -9.53 -2.63
C LYS A 184 -20.00 -8.75 -3.68
N PHE A 185 -19.46 -9.45 -4.68
CA PHE A 185 -18.63 -8.92 -5.75
C PHE A 185 -19.46 -8.57 -6.99
#